data_AF-A0A413NR33-F1
#
_entry.id   AF-A0A413NR33-F1
#
_cell.length_a   1.000
_cell.length_b   1.000
_cell.length_c   1.000
_cell.angle_alpha   90.00
_cell.angle_beta   90.00
_cell.angle_gamma   90.00
#
_symmetry.space_group_name_H-M   'P 1'
#
loop_
_entity.id
_entity.type
_entity.pdbx_description
1 polymer ?
#
loop_
_entity_poly.entity_id
_entity_poly.type
_entity_poly.pdbx_seq_one_letter_code
_entity_poly.pdbx_strand_id
1 'polypeptide(L)' 'MKAYELLILNKSLLQMMGDASLDVGDVKYIPVYQEYVRLSKEGHKKTYIMQYLSDEYNIAERTIYRIIDKFSSKVDV' A
#
# COMPACT_ATOMS: atom_id res chain seq x y z
N MET A 1 7.81 -25.97 6.29
CA MET A 1 8.36 -25.04 5.28
C MET A 1 9.40 -24.16 5.94
N LYS A 2 10.64 -24.18 5.46
CA LYS A 2 11.74 -23.30 5.86
C LYS A 2 11.65 -21.98 5.10
N ALA A 3 12.28 -20.93 5.61
CA ALA A 3 12.32 -19.62 4.94
C ALA A 3 12.85 -19.72 3.49
N TYR A 4 13.90 -20.52 3.28
CA TYR A 4 14.45 -20.81 1.95
C TYR A 4 13.42 -21.40 0.97
N GLU A 5 12.57 -22.32 1.44
CA GLU A 5 11.56 -22.98 0.61
C GLU A 5 10.48 -21.97 0.20
N LEU A 6 10.03 -21.11 1.12
CA LEU A 6 9.06 -20.05 0.82
C LEU A 6 9.61 -19.03 -0.19
N LEU A 7 10.89 -18.66 -0.07
CA LEU A 7 11.55 -17.75 -1.00
C LEU A 7 11.67 -18.36 -2.40
N ILE A 8 12.02 -19.65 -2.51
CA ILE A 8 12.05 -20.33 -3.81
C ILE A 8 10.68 -20.37 -4.46
N LEU A 9 9.64 -20.72 -3.70
CA LEU A 9 8.27 -20.82 -4.21
C LEU A 9 7.77 -19.49 -4.80
N ASN A 10 8.24 -18.36 -4.26
CA ASN A 10 7.79 -17.02 -4.66
C ASN A 10 8.89 -16.20 -5.36
N LYS A 11 10.00 -16.82 -5.78
CA LYS A 11 11.20 -16.12 -6.26
C LYS A 11 10.90 -15.10 -7.36
N SER A 12 10.14 -15.48 -8.39
CA SER A 12 9.84 -14.60 -9.52
C SER A 12 9.01 -13.38 -9.12
N LEU A 13 8.00 -13.59 -8.25
CA LEU A 13 7.17 -12.51 -7.73
C LEU A 13 8.00 -11.55 -6.86
N LEU A 14 8.81 -12.09 -5.96
CA LEU A 14 9.65 -11.28 -5.07
C LEU A 14 10.72 -10.50 -5.84
N GLN A 15 11.27 -11.08 -6.91
CA GLN A 15 12.21 -10.39 -7.79
C GLN A 15 11.51 -9.22 -8.51
N MET A 16 10.34 -9.47 -9.11
CA MET A 16 9.52 -8.42 -9.75
C MET A 16 9.19 -7.28 -8.77
N MET A 17 8.79 -7.60 -7.53
CA MET A 17 8.54 -6.60 -6.50
C MET A 17 9.81 -5.82 -6.14
N GLY A 18 10.95 -6.51 -6.04
CA GLY A 18 12.25 -5.88 -5.77
C GLY A 18 12.68 -4.92 -6.88
N ASP A 19 12.56 -5.35 -8.13
CA ASP A 19 12.88 -4.54 -9.32
C ASP A 19 11.98 -3.29 -9.37
N ALA A 20 10.72 -3.44 -8.95
CA ALA A 20 9.73 -2.38 -8.79
C ALA A 20 9.92 -1.49 -7.53
N SER A 21 10.91 -1.75 -6.67
CA SER A 21 11.07 -1.08 -5.36
C SER A 21 9.83 -1.17 -4.44
N LEU A 22 9.06 -2.26 -4.56
CA LEU A 22 7.91 -2.57 -3.72
C LEU A 22 8.32 -3.49 -2.56
N ASP A 23 7.91 -3.13 -1.35
CA ASP A 23 8.19 -3.90 -0.14
C ASP A 23 7.02 -4.85 0.14
N VAL A 24 7.30 -6.11 0.46
CA VAL A 24 6.26 -7.10 0.79
C VAL A 24 5.46 -6.70 2.03
N GLY A 25 6.08 -6.02 2.98
CA GLY A 25 5.45 -5.48 4.18
C GLY A 25 4.43 -4.37 3.92
N ASP A 26 4.45 -3.74 2.73
CA ASP A 26 3.44 -2.76 2.36
C ASP A 26 2.06 -3.38 2.10
N VAL A 27 1.96 -4.70 1.97
CA VAL A 27 0.67 -5.42 1.83
C VAL A 27 -0.33 -5.03 2.93
N LYS A 28 0.14 -4.73 4.15
CA LYS A 28 -0.71 -4.29 5.26
C LYS A 28 -1.43 -2.95 5.01
N TYR A 29 -0.97 -2.15 4.05
CA TYR A 29 -1.54 -0.86 3.69
C TYR A 29 -2.53 -0.93 2.52
N ILE A 30 -2.71 -2.10 1.90
CA ILE A 30 -3.69 -2.29 0.82
C ILE A 30 -5.11 -1.85 1.23
N PRO A 31 -5.63 -2.21 2.42
CA PRO A 31 -6.97 -1.79 2.84
C PRO A 31 -7.11 -0.25 2.92
N VAL A 32 -6.09 0.43 3.45
CA VAL A 32 -6.05 1.90 3.56
C VAL A 32 -6.16 2.55 2.17
N TYR A 33 -5.40 2.03 1.20
CA TYR A 33 -5.41 2.59 -0.15
C TYR A 33 -6.71 2.28 -0.91
N GLN A 34 -7.27 1.07 -0.74
CA GLN A 34 -8.57 0.73 -1.32
C GLN A 34 -9.67 1.67 -0.81
N GLU A 35 -9.67 1.95 0.49
CA GLU A 35 -10.64 2.84 1.13
C GLU A 35 -10.44 4.30 0.69
N TYR A 36 -9.19 4.75 0.57
CA TYR A 36 -8.86 6.04 -0.05
C TYR A 36 -9.45 6.15 -1.47
N VAL A 37 -9.27 5.12 -2.31
CA VAL A 37 -9.80 5.10 -3.68
C VAL A 37 -11.34 5.14 -3.68
N ARG A 38 -12.00 4.39 -2.79
CA ARG A 38 -13.46 4.41 -2.64
C ARG A 38 -13.96 5.81 -2.29
N LEU A 39 -13.44 6.40 -1.22
CA LEU A 39 -13.87 7.72 -0.74
C LEU A 39 -13.54 8.84 -1.74
N SER A 40 -12.40 8.72 -2.44
CA SER A 40 -12.05 9.67 -3.50
C SER A 40 -13.03 9.60 -4.69
N LYS A 41 -13.52 8.40 -5.05
CA LYS A 41 -14.53 8.22 -6.11
C LYS A 41 -15.90 8.76 -5.71
N GLU A 42 -16.23 8.73 -4.42
CA GLU A 42 -17.45 9.32 -3.87
C GLU A 42 -17.40 10.86 -3.80
N GLY A 43 -16.24 11.47 -4.06
CA GLY A 43 -16.08 12.93 -4.11
C GLY A 43 -15.79 13.58 -2.76
N HIS A 44 -15.43 12.81 -1.73
CA HIS A 44 -15.06 13.36 -0.43
C HIS A 44 -13.79 14.22 -0.52
N LYS A 45 -13.72 15.31 0.27
CA LYS A 45 -12.52 16.15 0.30
C LYS A 45 -11.34 15.38 0.87
N LYS A 46 -10.17 15.51 0.23
CA LYS A 46 -8.93 14.82 0.63
C LYS A 46 -8.60 14.96 2.11
N THR A 47 -8.77 16.14 2.70
CA THR A 47 -8.52 16.38 4.13
C THR A 47 -9.41 15.55 5.04
N TYR A 48 -10.69 15.35 4.69
CA TYR A 48 -11.58 14.48 5.46
C TYR A 48 -11.24 13.00 5.30
N ILE A 49 -10.84 12.59 4.10
CA ILE A 49 -10.37 11.22 3.85
C ILE A 49 -9.14 10.92 4.72
N MET A 50 -8.16 11.84 4.79
CA MET A 50 -6.96 11.64 5.60
C MET A 50 -7.27 11.49 7.08
N GLN A 51 -8.11 12.37 7.63
CA GLN A 51 -8.52 12.29 9.03
C GLN A 51 -9.26 10.98 9.31
N TYR A 52 -10.24 10.61 8.46
CA TYR A 52 -10.99 9.37 8.59
C TYR A 52 -10.07 8.14 8.58
N LEU A 53 -9.18 8.04 7.60
CA LEU A 53 -8.24 6.92 7.49
C LEU A 53 -7.26 6.89 8.66
N SER A 54 -6.87 8.06 9.20
CA SER A 54 -5.99 8.16 10.36
C SER A 54 -6.65 7.57 11.59
N ASP A 55 -7.92 7.90 11.82
CA ASP A 55 -8.69 7.44 12.96
C ASP A 55 -9.03 5.95 12.82
N GLU A 56 -9.54 5.52 11.66
CA GLU A 56 -10.00 4.15 11.40
C GLU A 56 -8.87 3.13 11.48
N TYR A 57 -7.71 3.45 10.90
CA TYR A 57 -6.57 2.54 10.85
C TYR A 57 -5.54 2.80 11.95
N ASN A 58 -5.72 3.83 12.79
CA ASN A 58 -4.75 4.29 13.79
C ASN A 58 -3.35 4.53 13.19
N ILE A 59 -3.31 5.23 12.06
CA ILE A 59 -2.08 5.54 11.32
C ILE A 59 -1.97 7.06 11.17
N ALA A 60 -0.85 7.64 11.60
CA ALA A 60 -0.63 9.08 11.43
C ALA A 60 -0.82 9.52 9.96
N GLU A 61 -1.49 10.66 9.75
CA GLU A 61 -1.79 11.19 8.42
C GLU A 61 -0.57 11.27 7.49
N ARG A 62 0.60 11.66 8.02
CA ARG A 62 1.86 11.68 7.24
C ARG A 62 2.17 10.32 6.60
N THR A 63 1.92 9.24 7.32
CA THR A 63 2.12 7.88 6.81
C THR A 63 1.07 7.54 5.76
N ILE A 64 -0.19 7.99 5.93
CA ILE A 64 -1.25 7.82 4.93
C ILE A 64 -0.91 8.55 3.63
N TYR A 65 -0.40 9.78 3.71
CA TYR A 65 0.12 10.51 2.56
C TYR A 65 1.20 9.70 1.82
N ARG A 66 2.18 9.15 2.55
CA ARG A 66 3.25 8.31 1.97
C ARG A 66 2.70 7.05 1.32
N ILE A 67 1.70 6.40 1.93
CA ILE A 67 1.05 5.20 1.36
C ILE A 67 0.38 5.55 0.03
N ILE A 68 -0.42 6.62 0.01
CA ILE A 68 -1.14 7.05 -1.19
C ILE A 68 -0.17 7.44 -2.31
N ASP A 69 0.87 8.21 -1.98
CA ASP A 69 1.90 8.60 -2.94
C ASP A 69 2.60 7.37 -3.54
N LYS A 70 3.05 6.44 -2.69
CA LYS A 70 3.68 5.19 -3.12
C LYS A 70 2.75 4.34 -3.99
N PHE A 71 1.50 4.13 -3.59
CA PHE A 71 0.58 3.20 -4.24
C PHE A 71 -0.08 3.79 -5.51
N SER A 72 -0.07 5.12 -5.66
CA SER A 72 -0.53 5.79 -6.87
C SER A 72 0.56 5.91 -7.95
N SER A 73 1.80 5.61 -7.60
CA SER A 73 2.93 5.65 -8.54
C SER A 73 2.83 4.53 -9.57
N LYS A 74 3.16 4.85 -10.83
CA LYS A 74 3.32 3.83 -11.86
C LYS A 74 4.58 3.03 -11.61
N VAL A 75 4.49 1.74 -11.84
CA VAL A 75 5.63 0.82 -11.80
C VAL A 75 5.85 0.32 -13.22
N ASP A 76 7.07 0.51 -13.72
CA ASP A 76 7.50 -0.11 -14.97
C ASP A 76 8.08 -1.48 -14.63
N VAL A 77 7.38 -2.54 -15.06
CA VAL A 77 7.71 -3.95 -14.82
C VAL A 77 8.01 -4.65 -16.13
#